data_AF-I0KVS8-F1
#
_entry.id   AF-I0KVS8-F1
#
_cell.length_a   1.000
_cell.length_b   1.000
_cell.length_c   1.000
_cell.angle_alpha   90.00
_cell.angle_beta   90.00
_cell.angle_gamma   90.00
#
_symmetry.space_group_name_H-M   'P 1'
#
loop_
_entity.id
_entity.type
_entity.pdbx_description
1 polymer ?
#
loop_
_entity_poly.entity_id
_entity_poly.type
_entity_poly.pdbx_seq_one_letter_code
_entity_poly.pdbx_strand_id
1 'polypeptide(L)'
;MGMQLPPELAEALGWVGFTWPTADEELLFEASQMWFAFAGRLRTSVGEAQSGAAQVGMSNRGDDIRAFEQAWQDEEGAPRRMEDGAQAAELIAMALLVMAIITLTQKIIVIVQLTILVIQVAIALAAAAPSFGASLAQIPVSIGLARMAIQRVIKEVIEKVVKEIIPKLLKRAKTLLRRFTRKGAKGGPKGPRVPGPHTTPRYSNVKAMLDKYRNEHLPGGHFPTAVRRLSPEELEQHRVFFDSDGVLRSARNGEPFDSSSAQTVFSGNDQAIFVMDRNGNLYASNYQKVGDFHHSTLGNGNPVAAAGELVVKDGRVQYATARSGHYQPDPSHMANLDAEFRRNGVNGVPILGWDGGRIF
;
A
#
# COMPACT_ATOMS: atom_id res chain seq x y z
N MET A 1 -33.79 3.18 -19.96
CA MET A 1 -33.50 3.71 -21.30
C MET A 1 -33.91 5.16 -21.30
N GLY A 2 -32.98 6.06 -21.54
CA GLY A 2 -33.25 7.49 -21.55
C GLY A 2 -34.36 7.91 -22.52
N MET A 3 -34.88 9.11 -22.29
CA MET A 3 -35.96 9.75 -23.02
C MET A 3 -35.68 9.74 -24.53
N GLN A 4 -36.65 9.23 -25.27
CA GLN A 4 -36.63 9.14 -26.73
C GLN A 4 -37.47 10.24 -27.36
N LEU A 5 -37.17 10.57 -28.61
CA LEU A 5 -37.99 11.47 -29.39
C LEU A 5 -39.34 10.78 -29.70
N PRO A 6 -40.48 11.43 -29.41
CA PRO A 6 -41.77 10.96 -29.90
C PRO A 6 -41.77 10.85 -31.43
N PRO A 7 -42.20 9.72 -32.02
CA PRO A 7 -42.16 9.50 -33.48
C PRO A 7 -42.84 10.60 -34.29
N GLU A 8 -43.89 11.21 -33.73
CA GLU A 8 -44.67 12.29 -34.34
C GLU A 8 -43.84 13.57 -34.55
N LEU A 9 -42.75 13.75 -33.80
CA LEU A 9 -41.88 14.91 -33.88
C LEU A 9 -40.65 14.68 -34.77
N ALA A 10 -40.46 13.46 -35.30
CA ALA A 10 -39.32 13.12 -36.13
C ALA A 10 -39.24 13.96 -37.42
N GLU A 11 -40.39 14.22 -38.05
CA GLU A 11 -40.46 15.06 -39.24
C GLU A 11 -40.07 16.52 -38.90
N ALA A 12 -40.62 17.06 -37.81
CA ALA A 12 -40.33 18.40 -37.35
C ALA A 12 -38.86 18.60 -36.99
N LEU A 13 -38.23 17.60 -36.40
CA LEU A 13 -36.79 17.58 -36.13
C LEU A 13 -35.97 17.70 -37.43
N GLY A 14 -36.42 17.05 -38.51
CA GLY A 14 -35.83 17.16 -39.84
C GLY A 14 -35.87 18.58 -40.40
N TRP A 15 -36.97 19.31 -40.21
CA TRP A 15 -37.12 20.70 -40.68
C TRP A 15 -36.11 21.65 -40.01
N VAL A 16 -35.92 21.52 -38.69
CA VAL A 16 -34.94 22.36 -37.97
C VAL A 16 -33.50 21.92 -38.22
N GLY A 17 -33.26 20.74 -38.79
CA GLY A 17 -31.91 20.24 -39.10
C GLY A 17 -31.08 19.96 -37.85
N PHE A 18 -31.73 19.59 -36.74
CA PHE A 18 -31.09 19.28 -35.47
C PHE A 18 -30.97 17.77 -35.27
N THR A 19 -29.86 17.31 -34.68
CA THR A 19 -29.66 15.88 -34.37
C THR A 19 -30.09 15.60 -32.93
N TRP A 20 -31.00 14.64 -32.75
CA TRP A 20 -31.46 14.24 -31.41
C TRP A 20 -30.29 13.70 -30.55
N PRO A 21 -30.13 14.17 -29.30
CA PRO A 21 -29.07 13.68 -28.43
C PRO A 21 -29.30 12.22 -28.01
N THR A 22 -28.31 11.37 -28.25
CA THR A 22 -28.36 9.93 -27.95
C THR A 22 -27.93 9.56 -26.52
N ALA A 23 -27.42 10.52 -25.75
CA ALA A 23 -27.01 10.29 -24.37
C ALA A 23 -28.17 9.77 -23.52
N ASP A 24 -27.91 8.74 -22.71
CA ASP A 24 -28.87 8.16 -21.78
C ASP A 24 -28.73 8.82 -20.40
N GLU A 25 -29.65 9.74 -20.10
CA GLU A 25 -29.65 10.47 -18.83
C GLU A 25 -30.01 9.61 -17.63
N GLU A 26 -30.77 8.51 -17.81
CA GLU A 26 -31.08 7.57 -16.74
C GLU A 26 -29.81 6.82 -16.33
N LEU A 27 -29.03 6.36 -17.32
CA LEU A 27 -27.75 5.70 -17.08
C LEU A 27 -26.72 6.65 -16.45
N LEU A 28 -26.71 7.93 -16.85
CA LEU A 28 -25.87 8.95 -16.21
C LEU A 28 -26.28 9.18 -14.75
N PHE A 29 -27.58 9.21 -14.47
CA PHE A 29 -28.10 9.34 -13.11
C PHE A 29 -27.77 8.11 -12.26
N GLU A 30 -27.98 6.91 -12.79
CA GLU A 30 -27.62 5.65 -12.13
C GLU A 30 -26.11 5.59 -11.83
N ALA A 31 -25.28 5.95 -12.79
CA ALA A 31 -23.83 6.05 -12.60
C ALA A 31 -23.46 7.03 -11.47
N SER A 32 -24.12 8.19 -11.41
CA SER A 32 -23.97 9.13 -10.30
C SER A 32 -24.29 8.47 -8.95
N GLN A 33 -25.41 7.76 -8.84
CA GLN A 33 -25.79 7.07 -7.60
C GLN A 33 -24.77 6.00 -7.20
N MET A 34 -24.23 5.24 -8.15
CA MET A 34 -23.18 4.27 -7.89
C MET A 34 -21.90 4.92 -7.32
N TRP A 35 -21.50 6.07 -7.86
CA TRP A 35 -20.35 6.82 -7.37
C TRP A 35 -20.57 7.41 -5.96
N PHE A 36 -21.77 7.94 -5.66
CA PHE A 36 -22.11 8.37 -4.31
C PHE A 36 -22.12 7.21 -3.31
N ALA A 37 -22.70 6.07 -3.69
CA ALA A 37 -22.71 4.88 -2.84
C ALA A 37 -21.28 4.37 -2.58
N PHE A 38 -20.40 4.42 -3.59
CA PHE A 38 -18.99 4.08 -3.42
C PHE A 38 -18.27 5.04 -2.46
N ALA A 39 -18.49 6.35 -2.59
CA ALA A 39 -17.95 7.34 -1.67
C ALA A 39 -18.42 7.09 -0.22
N GLY A 40 -19.72 6.78 -0.04
CA GLY A 40 -20.29 6.43 1.26
C GLY A 40 -19.60 5.21 1.89
N ARG A 41 -19.43 4.12 1.14
CA ARG A 41 -18.70 2.93 1.61
C ARG A 41 -17.25 3.25 2.00
N LEU A 42 -16.58 4.09 1.23
CA LEU A 42 -15.21 4.50 1.53
C LEU A 42 -15.14 5.30 2.84
N ARG A 43 -16.08 6.24 3.08
CA ARG A 43 -16.17 6.98 4.34
C ARG A 43 -16.47 6.07 5.53
N THR A 44 -17.35 5.09 5.39
CA THR A 44 -17.61 4.10 6.44
C THR A 44 -16.33 3.33 6.78
N SER A 45 -15.60 2.86 5.76
CA SER A 45 -14.32 2.15 5.97
C SER A 45 -13.26 3.03 6.64
N VAL A 46 -13.21 4.33 6.32
CA VAL A 46 -12.34 5.29 7.03
C VAL A 46 -12.75 5.43 8.49
N GLY A 47 -14.05 5.50 8.78
CA GLY A 47 -14.56 5.56 10.16
C GLY A 47 -14.16 4.32 10.97
N GLU A 48 -14.35 3.13 10.41
CA GLU A 48 -13.93 1.86 11.03
C GLU A 48 -12.41 1.81 11.26
N ALA A 49 -11.62 2.21 10.27
CA ALA A 49 -10.17 2.28 10.38
C ALA A 49 -9.73 3.28 11.47
N GLN A 50 -10.40 4.42 11.57
CA GLN A 50 -10.13 5.44 12.59
C GLN A 50 -10.43 4.92 13.99
N SER A 51 -11.57 4.23 14.17
CA SER A 51 -11.92 3.59 15.45
C SER A 51 -10.91 2.49 15.82
N GLY A 52 -10.48 1.67 14.86
CA GLY A 52 -9.44 0.67 15.07
C GLY A 52 -8.10 1.28 15.49
N ALA A 53 -7.65 2.34 14.80
CA ALA A 53 -6.43 3.06 15.13
C ALA A 53 -6.50 3.71 16.53
N ALA A 54 -7.65 4.29 16.90
CA ALA A 54 -7.86 4.84 18.24
C ALA A 54 -7.78 3.76 19.32
N GLN A 55 -8.32 2.56 19.07
CA GLN A 55 -8.22 1.43 20.01
C GLN A 55 -6.77 1.00 20.26
N VAL A 56 -5.90 1.04 19.23
CA VAL A 56 -4.47 0.75 19.37
C VAL A 56 -3.81 1.75 20.33
N GLY A 57 -4.09 3.05 20.18
CA GLY A 57 -3.57 4.10 21.06
C GLY A 57 -4.07 3.99 22.51
N MET A 58 -5.32 3.56 22.71
CA MET A 58 -5.88 3.36 24.05
C MET A 58 -5.33 2.12 24.75
N SER A 59 -5.03 1.06 24.00
CA SER A 59 -4.64 -0.25 24.56
C SER A 59 -3.14 -0.40 24.75
N ASN A 60 -2.33 0.46 24.10
CA ASN A 60 -0.87 0.35 24.08
C ASN A 60 -0.21 1.68 24.47
N ARG A 61 1.04 1.63 24.95
CA ARG A 61 1.84 2.83 25.29
C ARG A 61 3.29 2.60 24.87
N GLY A 62 3.91 3.62 24.29
CA GLY A 62 5.31 3.53 23.85
C GLY A 62 5.65 4.62 22.83
N ASP A 63 6.93 4.74 22.48
CA ASP A 63 7.40 5.66 21.43
C ASP A 63 6.93 5.23 20.03
N ASP A 64 6.79 3.93 19.82
CA ASP A 64 6.23 3.29 18.63
C ASP A 64 4.75 3.62 18.43
N ILE A 65 3.93 3.57 19.49
CA ILE A 65 2.51 3.93 19.44
C ILE A 65 2.33 5.41 19.14
N ARG A 66 3.14 6.29 19.76
CA ARG A 66 3.14 7.73 19.43
C ARG A 66 3.54 7.99 17.97
N ALA A 67 4.56 7.29 17.48
CA ALA A 67 4.97 7.39 16.09
C ALA A 67 3.87 6.90 15.13
N PHE A 68 3.16 5.83 15.47
CA PHE A 68 1.98 5.37 14.74
C PHE A 68 0.87 6.40 14.72
N GLU A 69 0.47 6.94 15.88
CA GLU A 69 -0.58 7.96 15.99
C GLU A 69 -0.23 9.21 15.18
N GLN A 70 1.03 9.67 15.26
CA GLN A 70 1.52 10.80 14.49
C GLN A 70 1.46 10.50 12.98
N ALA A 71 1.91 9.33 12.53
CA ALA A 71 1.87 8.94 11.12
C ALA A 71 0.43 8.74 10.61
N TRP A 72 -0.47 8.28 11.47
CA TRP A 72 -1.89 8.09 11.17
C TRP A 72 -2.61 9.44 11.01
N GLN A 73 -2.31 10.41 11.88
CA GLN A 73 -2.86 11.76 11.87
C GLN A 73 -2.13 12.75 10.94
N ASP A 74 -1.08 12.30 10.24
CA ASP A 74 -0.29 13.13 9.32
C ASP A 74 -1.12 13.65 8.13
N GLU A 75 -0.73 14.77 7.51
CA GLU A 75 -1.43 15.35 6.34
C GLU A 75 -1.46 14.40 5.14
N GLU A 76 -0.41 13.58 5.00
CA GLU A 76 -0.35 12.49 4.04
C GLU A 76 -0.79 11.15 4.65
N GLY A 77 -1.37 11.13 5.84
CA GLY A 77 -1.82 9.92 6.55
C GLY A 77 -2.87 9.10 5.80
N ALA A 78 -2.99 7.81 6.15
CA ALA A 78 -3.92 6.89 5.48
C ALA A 78 -5.40 7.36 5.51
N PRO A 79 -5.95 7.86 6.64
CA PRO A 79 -7.32 8.37 6.70
C PRO A 79 -7.57 9.53 5.75
N ARG A 80 -6.67 10.53 5.75
CA ARG A 80 -6.79 11.72 4.88
C ARG A 80 -6.73 11.35 3.40
N ARG A 81 -5.85 10.42 3.02
CA ARG A 81 -5.81 9.93 1.63
C ARG A 81 -7.11 9.23 1.24
N MET A 82 -7.63 8.36 2.09
CA MET A 82 -8.90 7.68 1.81
C MET A 82 -10.07 8.67 1.75
N GLU A 83 -10.07 9.71 2.58
CA GLU A 83 -11.04 10.81 2.52
C GLU A 83 -10.92 11.64 1.23
N ASP A 84 -9.70 11.94 0.77
CA ASP A 84 -9.46 12.53 -0.56
C ASP A 84 -10.06 11.65 -1.67
N GLY A 85 -9.93 10.33 -1.55
CA GLY A 85 -10.55 9.36 -2.46
C GLY A 85 -12.08 9.41 -2.45
N ALA A 86 -12.70 9.51 -1.27
CA ALA A 86 -14.14 9.63 -1.13
C ALA A 86 -14.66 10.95 -1.71
N GLN A 87 -13.99 12.06 -1.41
CA GLN A 87 -14.33 13.37 -1.95
C GLN A 87 -14.17 13.41 -3.48
N ALA A 88 -13.15 12.74 -4.03
CA ALA A 88 -13.00 12.63 -5.48
C ALA A 88 -14.16 11.86 -6.13
N ALA A 89 -14.59 10.76 -5.52
CA ALA A 89 -15.75 9.99 -5.97
C ALA A 89 -17.05 10.81 -5.94
N GLU A 90 -17.27 11.62 -4.90
CA GLU A 90 -18.41 12.56 -4.81
C GLU A 90 -18.38 13.60 -5.93
N LEU A 91 -17.23 14.16 -6.26
CA LEU A 91 -17.11 15.14 -7.35
C LEU A 91 -17.38 14.53 -8.73
N ILE A 92 -16.98 13.27 -8.94
CA ILE A 92 -17.32 12.52 -10.16
C ILE A 92 -18.83 12.27 -10.21
N ALA A 93 -19.44 11.85 -9.10
CA ALA A 93 -20.88 11.66 -9.00
C ALA A 93 -21.64 12.95 -9.33
N MET A 94 -21.24 14.09 -8.76
CA MET A 94 -21.81 15.40 -9.05
C MET A 94 -21.70 15.78 -10.53
N ALA A 95 -20.56 15.49 -11.18
CA ALA A 95 -20.41 15.77 -12.60
C ALA A 95 -21.36 14.93 -13.45
N LEU A 96 -21.53 13.65 -13.13
CA LEU A 96 -22.49 12.75 -13.78
C LEU A 96 -23.94 13.20 -13.57
N LEU A 97 -24.29 13.59 -12.35
CA LEU A 97 -25.62 14.11 -12.00
C LEU A 97 -25.96 15.37 -12.81
N VAL A 98 -25.01 16.32 -12.88
CA VAL A 98 -25.17 17.55 -13.67
C VAL A 98 -25.40 17.20 -15.14
N MET A 99 -24.61 16.27 -15.71
CA MET A 99 -24.82 15.82 -17.09
C MET A 99 -26.18 15.15 -17.31
N ALA A 100 -26.65 14.33 -16.37
CA ALA A 100 -27.97 13.69 -16.43
C ALA A 100 -29.09 14.74 -16.47
N ILE A 101 -29.11 15.66 -15.50
CA ILE A 101 -30.13 16.71 -15.37
C ILE A 101 -30.20 17.58 -16.62
N ILE A 102 -29.04 17.99 -17.15
CA ILE A 102 -28.98 18.85 -18.31
C ILE A 102 -29.38 18.13 -19.59
N THR A 103 -28.96 16.87 -19.77
CA THR A 103 -29.39 16.06 -20.91
C THR A 103 -30.90 15.89 -20.91
N LEU A 104 -31.50 15.58 -19.76
CA LEU A 104 -32.95 15.48 -19.60
C LEU A 104 -33.65 16.80 -19.93
N THR A 105 -33.18 17.90 -19.34
CA THR A 105 -33.77 19.23 -19.52
C THR A 105 -33.69 19.67 -20.97
N GLN A 106 -32.56 19.43 -21.64
CA GLN A 106 -32.40 19.72 -23.06
C GLN A 106 -33.38 18.91 -23.92
N LYS A 107 -33.51 17.60 -23.67
CA LYS A 107 -34.46 16.75 -24.41
C LYS A 107 -35.90 17.25 -24.25
N ILE A 108 -36.30 17.60 -23.03
CA ILE A 108 -37.63 18.18 -22.74
C ILE A 108 -37.83 19.48 -23.51
N ILE A 109 -36.88 20.42 -23.45
CA ILE A 109 -37.01 21.70 -24.15
C ILE A 109 -37.10 21.50 -25.67
N VAL A 110 -36.30 20.59 -26.25
CA VAL A 110 -36.37 20.28 -27.68
C VAL A 110 -37.75 19.72 -28.05
N ILE A 111 -38.27 18.76 -27.27
CA ILE A 111 -39.63 18.22 -27.49
C ILE A 111 -40.67 19.34 -27.45
N VAL A 112 -40.63 20.21 -26.44
CA VAL A 112 -41.56 21.34 -26.32
C VAL A 112 -41.49 22.26 -27.54
N GLN A 113 -40.29 22.62 -27.99
CA GLN A 113 -40.10 23.49 -29.16
C GLN A 113 -40.60 22.85 -30.46
N LEU A 114 -40.35 21.55 -30.65
CA LEU A 114 -40.84 20.81 -31.80
C LEU A 114 -42.36 20.69 -31.80
N THR A 115 -42.98 20.43 -30.64
CA THR A 115 -44.44 20.40 -30.51
C THR A 115 -45.06 21.75 -30.86
N ILE A 116 -44.49 22.85 -30.35
CA ILE A 116 -44.95 24.20 -30.71
C ILE A 116 -44.81 24.43 -32.22
N LEU A 117 -43.69 24.03 -32.82
CA LEU A 117 -43.46 24.17 -34.26
C LEU A 117 -44.49 23.41 -35.08
N VAL A 118 -44.78 22.15 -34.74
CA VAL A 118 -45.79 21.33 -35.42
C VAL A 118 -47.17 22.00 -35.36
N ILE A 119 -47.56 22.52 -34.19
CA ILE A 119 -48.83 23.24 -34.03
C ILE A 119 -48.87 24.49 -34.92
N GLN A 120 -47.79 25.28 -34.95
CA GLN A 120 -47.71 26.48 -35.78
C GLN A 120 -47.82 26.15 -37.28
N VAL A 121 -47.15 25.09 -37.73
CA VAL A 121 -47.23 24.63 -39.13
C VAL A 121 -48.64 24.13 -39.46
N ALA A 122 -49.26 23.35 -38.57
CA ALA A 122 -50.64 22.89 -38.77
C ALA A 122 -51.64 24.04 -38.88
N ILE A 123 -51.53 25.06 -38.03
CA ILE A 123 -52.36 26.27 -38.10
C ILE A 123 -52.11 27.03 -39.41
N ALA A 124 -50.85 27.21 -39.81
CA ALA A 124 -50.51 27.89 -41.05
C ALA A 124 -51.07 27.17 -42.28
N LEU A 125 -51.03 25.83 -42.29
CA LEU A 125 -51.63 25.00 -43.35
C LEU A 125 -53.17 25.09 -43.35
N ALA A 126 -53.81 25.01 -42.18
CA ALA A 126 -55.28 25.13 -42.07
C ALA A 126 -55.79 26.51 -42.52
N ALA A 127 -55.01 27.57 -42.24
CA ALA A 127 -55.32 28.93 -42.66
C ALA A 127 -54.90 29.24 -44.12
N ALA A 128 -54.32 28.29 -44.86
CA ALA A 128 -53.79 28.54 -46.19
C ALA A 128 -54.87 28.96 -47.19
N ALA A 129 -56.01 28.25 -47.23
CA ALA A 129 -57.11 28.60 -48.13
C ALA A 129 -57.74 29.98 -47.82
N PRO A 130 -58.18 30.28 -46.58
CA PRO A 130 -58.80 31.57 -46.27
C PRO A 130 -57.82 32.76 -46.35
N SER A 131 -56.51 32.52 -46.23
CA SER A 131 -55.48 33.55 -46.39
C SER A 131 -54.91 33.66 -47.81
N PHE A 132 -55.48 32.94 -48.78
CA PHE A 132 -54.96 32.86 -50.15
C PHE A 132 -53.46 32.47 -50.22
N GLY A 133 -53.03 31.58 -49.32
CA GLY A 133 -51.66 31.09 -49.20
C GLY A 133 -50.71 31.99 -48.42
N ALA A 134 -51.13 33.17 -47.96
CA ALA A 134 -50.28 34.11 -47.23
C ALA A 134 -49.76 33.53 -45.89
N SER A 135 -50.55 32.70 -45.20
CA SER A 135 -50.14 32.04 -43.95
C SER A 135 -48.95 31.09 -44.13
N LEU A 136 -48.75 30.53 -45.33
CA LEU A 136 -47.64 29.61 -45.60
C LEU A 136 -46.27 30.29 -45.52
N ALA A 137 -46.20 31.61 -45.76
CA ALA A 137 -44.98 32.39 -45.60
C ALA A 137 -44.47 32.43 -44.15
N GLN A 138 -45.31 32.11 -43.17
CA GLN A 138 -44.91 32.02 -41.76
C GLN A 138 -44.13 30.74 -41.45
N ILE A 139 -44.29 29.67 -42.23
CA ILE A 139 -43.67 28.36 -41.95
C ILE A 139 -42.12 28.46 -41.90
N PRO A 140 -41.42 29.05 -42.90
CA PRO A 140 -39.97 29.22 -42.83
C PRO A 140 -39.52 30.07 -41.64
N VAL A 141 -40.33 31.07 -41.24
CA VAL A 141 -40.04 31.93 -40.09
C VAL A 141 -40.12 31.14 -38.79
N SER A 142 -41.19 30.37 -38.59
CA SER A 142 -41.36 29.49 -37.43
C SER A 142 -40.24 28.45 -37.31
N ILE A 143 -39.85 27.82 -38.43
CA ILE A 143 -38.72 26.87 -38.47
C ILE A 143 -37.42 27.58 -38.06
N GLY A 144 -37.17 28.78 -38.60
CA GLY A 144 -36.00 29.59 -38.24
C GLY A 144 -35.95 29.93 -36.75
N LEU A 145 -37.07 30.36 -36.17
CA LEU A 145 -37.17 30.67 -34.74
C LEU A 145 -36.97 29.44 -33.86
N ALA A 146 -37.59 28.30 -34.20
CA ALA A 146 -37.41 27.05 -33.48
C ALA A 146 -35.94 26.57 -33.54
N ARG A 147 -35.30 26.68 -34.71
CA ARG A 147 -33.87 26.36 -34.86
C ARG A 147 -33.01 27.25 -33.96
N MET A 148 -33.26 28.57 -33.93
CA MET A 148 -32.54 29.49 -33.06
C MET A 148 -32.73 29.17 -31.57
N ALA A 149 -33.96 28.86 -31.16
CA ALA A 149 -34.27 28.49 -29.78
C ALA A 149 -33.51 27.21 -29.36
N ILE A 150 -33.54 26.17 -30.19
CA ILE A 150 -32.81 24.92 -29.95
C ILE A 150 -31.29 25.17 -29.90
N GLN A 151 -30.74 25.90 -30.87
CA GLN A 151 -29.30 26.22 -30.91
C GLN A 151 -28.85 27.01 -29.69
N ARG A 152 -29.67 27.95 -29.20
CA ARG A 152 -29.38 28.71 -27.99
C ARG A 152 -29.26 27.81 -26.77
N VAL A 153 -30.20 26.89 -26.58
CA VAL A 153 -30.19 25.93 -25.45
C VAL A 153 -28.90 25.09 -25.49
N ILE A 154 -28.56 24.56 -26.66
CA ILE A 154 -27.34 23.75 -26.84
C ILE A 154 -26.09 24.57 -26.53
N LYS A 155 -26.02 25.80 -27.05
CA LYS A 155 -24.88 26.68 -26.81
C LYS A 155 -24.72 27.00 -25.32
N GLU A 156 -25.80 27.35 -24.64
CA GLU A 156 -25.78 27.63 -23.21
C GLU A 156 -25.33 26.41 -22.38
N VAL A 157 -25.78 25.21 -22.76
CA VAL A 157 -25.33 23.94 -22.15
C VAL A 157 -23.84 23.71 -22.37
N ILE A 158 -23.37 23.80 -23.61
CA ILE A 158 -21.95 23.58 -23.92
C ILE A 158 -21.07 24.60 -23.17
N GLU A 159 -21.45 25.86 -23.17
CA GLU A 159 -20.66 26.93 -22.54
C GLU A 159 -20.62 26.80 -21.02
N LYS A 160 -21.76 26.65 -20.35
CA LYS A 160 -21.80 26.62 -18.88
C LYS A 160 -21.41 25.26 -18.32
N VAL A 161 -21.79 24.17 -18.98
CA VAL A 161 -21.64 22.83 -18.39
C VAL A 161 -20.34 22.20 -18.82
N VAL A 162 -20.13 22.09 -20.13
CA VAL A 162 -18.98 21.37 -20.70
C VAL A 162 -17.69 22.15 -20.54
N LYS A 163 -17.73 23.48 -20.72
CA LYS A 163 -16.52 24.31 -20.61
C LYS A 163 -16.25 24.80 -19.19
N GLU A 164 -17.27 24.98 -18.35
CA GLU A 164 -17.09 25.58 -17.03
C GLU A 164 -17.25 24.58 -15.87
N ILE A 165 -18.43 23.95 -15.72
CA ILE A 165 -18.73 23.12 -14.54
C ILE A 165 -17.96 21.80 -14.55
N ILE A 166 -18.06 21.01 -15.62
CA ILE A 166 -17.44 19.68 -15.73
C ILE A 166 -15.91 19.76 -15.54
N PRO A 167 -15.17 20.66 -16.21
CA PRO A 167 -13.73 20.73 -16.05
C PRO A 167 -13.31 21.15 -14.64
N LYS A 168 -14.07 22.04 -13.98
CA LYS A 168 -13.79 22.44 -12.59
C LYS A 168 -13.92 21.24 -11.64
N LEU A 169 -15.03 20.49 -11.74
CA LEU A 169 -15.27 19.29 -10.93
C LEU A 169 -14.22 18.21 -11.19
N LEU A 170 -13.97 17.87 -12.46
CA LEU A 170 -13.02 16.81 -12.83
C LEU A 170 -11.58 17.19 -12.52
N LYS A 171 -11.18 18.48 -12.64
CA LYS A 171 -9.84 18.93 -12.27
C LYS A 171 -9.61 18.81 -10.76
N ARG A 172 -10.61 19.12 -9.96
CA ARG A 172 -10.56 18.95 -8.50
C ARG A 172 -10.51 17.46 -8.13
N ALA A 173 -11.38 16.64 -8.71
CA ALA A 173 -11.37 15.19 -8.52
C ALA A 173 -10.01 14.58 -8.92
N LYS A 174 -9.44 14.96 -10.06
CA LYS A 174 -8.10 14.53 -10.49
C LYS A 174 -7.02 14.91 -9.48
N THR A 175 -7.10 16.12 -8.91
CA THR A 175 -6.11 16.58 -7.92
C THR A 175 -6.17 15.72 -6.65
N LEU A 176 -7.38 15.43 -6.17
CA LEU A 176 -7.62 14.55 -5.02
C LEU A 176 -7.19 13.11 -5.31
N LEU A 177 -7.55 12.55 -6.47
CA LEU A 177 -7.10 11.22 -6.90
C LEU A 177 -5.58 11.12 -7.00
N ARG A 178 -4.90 12.19 -7.45
CA ARG A 178 -3.43 12.23 -7.45
C ARG A 178 -2.86 12.20 -6.04
N ARG A 179 -3.51 12.82 -5.05
CA ARG A 179 -3.09 12.73 -3.64
C ARG A 179 -3.37 11.35 -3.05
N PHE A 180 -4.52 10.76 -3.39
CA PHE A 180 -4.87 9.38 -3.01
C PHE A 180 -3.89 8.35 -3.58
N THR A 181 -3.55 8.47 -4.87
CA THR A 181 -2.66 7.53 -5.58
C THR A 181 -1.18 7.84 -5.44
N ARG A 182 -0.81 9.03 -4.95
CA ARG A 182 0.58 9.35 -4.64
C ARG A 182 1.02 8.30 -3.63
N LYS A 183 2.00 7.48 -4.02
CA LYS A 183 2.76 6.62 -3.10
C LYS A 183 3.12 7.55 -1.95
N GLY A 184 2.52 7.33 -0.77
CA GLY A 184 2.76 8.21 0.38
C GLY A 184 4.25 8.43 0.53
N ALA A 185 4.66 9.56 1.12
CA ALA A 185 6.05 9.74 1.55
C ALA A 185 6.64 8.39 1.99
N LYS A 186 7.84 8.04 1.50
CA LYS A 186 8.57 6.79 1.80
C LYS A 186 8.80 6.63 3.33
N GLY A 187 7.73 6.45 4.11
CA GLY A 187 7.66 6.82 5.52
C GLY A 187 6.37 6.42 6.23
N GLY A 188 5.48 5.62 5.64
CA GLY A 188 4.68 4.68 6.45
C GLY A 188 5.63 3.65 7.08
N PRO A 189 5.32 3.08 8.26
CA PRO A 189 6.30 2.30 9.02
C PRO A 189 6.84 1.19 8.13
N LYS A 190 8.15 1.30 7.81
CA LYS A 190 8.90 0.12 7.37
C LYS A 190 8.63 -0.93 8.44
N GLY A 191 8.30 -2.16 8.05
CA GLY A 191 8.38 -3.31 8.97
C GLY A 191 9.66 -3.17 9.81
N PRO A 192 9.64 -3.58 11.10
CA PRO A 192 10.49 -3.07 12.17
C PRO A 192 11.83 -2.60 11.62
N ARG A 193 12.03 -1.27 11.59
CA ARG A 193 13.19 -0.62 10.96
C ARG A 193 14.42 -1.41 11.36
N VAL A 194 15.00 -2.17 10.42
CA VAL A 194 16.18 -2.99 10.68
C VAL A 194 17.21 -2.08 11.36
N PRO A 195 17.45 -2.23 12.66
CA PRO A 195 18.34 -1.34 13.38
C PRO A 195 19.73 -1.58 12.83
N GLY A 196 20.55 -0.54 12.67
CA GLY A 196 21.96 -0.75 12.30
C GLY A 196 22.67 -1.60 13.37
N PRO A 197 23.81 -2.23 13.03
CA PRO A 197 24.58 -2.98 14.01
C PRO A 197 25.02 -2.07 15.16
N HIS A 198 25.04 -2.62 16.37
CA HIS A 198 25.59 -1.98 17.55
C HIS A 198 27.09 -1.72 17.34
N THR A 199 27.50 -0.48 17.58
CA THR A 199 28.90 -0.03 17.45
C THR A 199 29.59 0.14 18.81
N THR A 200 28.81 0.16 19.89
CA THR A 200 29.31 0.32 21.25
C THR A 200 29.53 -1.04 21.92
N PRO A 201 30.74 -1.31 22.47
CA PRO A 201 31.01 -2.53 23.22
C PRO A 201 30.09 -2.68 24.43
N ARG A 202 29.49 -3.86 24.58
CA ARG A 202 28.62 -4.23 25.72
C ARG A 202 29.23 -5.32 26.58
N TYR A 203 29.99 -6.22 25.96
CA TYR A 203 30.53 -7.41 26.60
C TYR A 203 32.06 -7.36 26.55
N SER A 204 32.68 -7.38 27.73
CA SER A 204 34.14 -7.45 27.88
C SER A 204 34.67 -8.89 27.91
N ASN A 205 33.84 -9.84 28.37
CA ASN A 205 34.16 -11.26 28.37
C ASN A 205 33.96 -11.85 26.97
N VAL A 206 35.05 -12.09 26.25
CA VAL A 206 35.02 -12.59 24.87
C VAL A 206 35.93 -13.81 24.70
N LYS A 207 35.50 -14.74 23.85
CA LYS A 207 36.22 -15.95 23.49
C LYS A 207 36.99 -15.76 22.19
N ALA A 208 38.31 -15.85 22.25
CA ALA A 208 39.13 -15.92 21.05
C ALA A 208 38.90 -17.25 20.31
N MET A 209 39.02 -17.22 18.98
CA MET A 209 39.02 -18.42 18.16
C MET A 209 40.22 -19.30 18.52
N LEU A 210 40.05 -20.63 18.54
CA LEU A 210 41.14 -21.54 18.87
C LEU A 210 42.28 -21.42 17.84
N ASP A 211 43.52 -21.47 18.32
CA ASP A 211 44.71 -21.22 17.48
C ASP A 211 44.83 -22.17 16.29
N LYS A 212 44.36 -23.41 16.41
CA LYS A 212 44.35 -24.39 15.33
C LYS A 212 43.53 -23.96 14.10
N TYR A 213 42.61 -23.01 14.25
CA TYR A 213 41.78 -22.45 13.18
C TYR A 213 42.25 -21.09 12.68
N ARG A 214 43.30 -20.50 13.27
CA ARG A 214 43.77 -19.13 12.93
C ARG A 214 44.00 -18.93 11.42
N ASN A 215 44.52 -19.97 10.74
CA ASN A 215 44.91 -19.93 9.34
C ASN A 215 43.94 -20.66 8.40
N GLU A 216 42.74 -21.01 8.85
CA GLU A 216 41.75 -21.74 8.03
C GLU A 216 41.27 -20.98 6.77
N HIS A 217 41.47 -19.67 6.73
CA HIS A 217 41.12 -18.80 5.61
C HIS A 217 42.16 -18.82 4.48
N LEU A 218 43.29 -19.51 4.69
CA LEU A 218 44.33 -19.72 3.68
C LEU A 218 44.17 -21.11 3.06
N PRO A 219 44.40 -21.26 1.73
CA PRO A 219 44.45 -22.57 1.10
C PRO A 219 45.49 -23.48 1.77
N GLY A 220 45.11 -24.71 2.12
CA GLY A 220 46.00 -25.67 2.80
C GLY A 220 46.22 -25.41 4.30
N GLY A 221 45.38 -24.59 4.93
CA GLY A 221 45.36 -24.38 6.38
C GLY A 221 44.77 -25.57 7.15
N HIS A 222 43.89 -25.30 8.11
CA HIS A 222 43.22 -26.36 8.88
C HIS A 222 42.33 -27.26 8.00
N PHE A 223 41.78 -26.70 6.92
CA PHE A 223 40.96 -27.41 5.95
C PHE A 223 41.64 -27.41 4.57
N PRO A 224 41.38 -28.42 3.72
CA PRO A 224 41.89 -28.45 2.35
C PRO A 224 41.47 -27.23 1.52
N THR A 225 40.28 -26.69 1.79
CA THR A 225 39.73 -25.47 1.18
C THR A 225 39.66 -24.35 2.20
N ALA A 226 39.81 -23.11 1.74
CA ALA A 226 39.80 -21.92 2.59
C ALA A 226 38.38 -21.62 3.10
N VAL A 227 38.25 -21.41 4.42
CA VAL A 227 37.02 -20.90 5.04
C VAL A 227 36.83 -19.43 4.69
N ARG A 228 35.62 -19.07 4.27
CA ARG A 228 35.30 -17.73 3.77
C ARG A 228 35.39 -16.68 4.88
N ARG A 229 35.90 -15.49 4.52
CA ARG A 229 35.75 -14.24 5.28
C ARG A 229 34.75 -13.35 4.54
N LEU A 230 33.87 -12.69 5.29
CA LEU A 230 32.78 -11.87 4.75
C LEU A 230 33.19 -10.40 4.70
N SER A 231 32.78 -9.68 3.65
CA SER A 231 32.79 -8.22 3.69
C SER A 231 31.82 -7.70 4.77
N PRO A 232 31.95 -6.45 5.25
CA PRO A 232 30.98 -5.87 6.20
C PRO A 232 29.53 -5.97 5.70
N GLU A 233 29.30 -5.77 4.40
CA GLU A 233 27.99 -5.84 3.78
C GLU A 233 27.46 -7.28 3.73
N GLU A 234 28.33 -8.25 3.43
CA GLU A 234 27.96 -9.67 3.46
C GLU A 234 27.68 -10.16 4.88
N LEU A 235 28.45 -9.69 5.86
CA LEU A 235 28.24 -10.04 7.27
C LEU A 235 26.91 -9.46 7.78
N GLU A 236 26.57 -8.24 7.39
CA GLU A 236 25.31 -7.59 7.73
C GLU A 236 24.09 -8.38 7.23
N GLN A 237 24.19 -9.07 6.08
CA GLN A 237 23.12 -9.94 5.58
C GLN A 237 22.84 -11.16 6.48
N HIS A 238 23.81 -11.55 7.32
CA HIS A 238 23.67 -12.65 8.28
C HIS A 238 23.26 -12.16 9.67
N ARG A 239 23.13 -10.84 9.87
CA ARG A 239 22.75 -10.29 11.17
C ARG A 239 21.28 -10.62 11.46
N VAL A 240 21.03 -11.00 12.69
CA VAL A 240 19.69 -11.17 13.26
C VAL A 240 19.51 -10.22 14.43
N PHE A 241 18.28 -9.76 14.65
CA PHE A 241 17.95 -8.82 15.72
C PHE A 241 16.57 -9.13 16.28
N PHE A 242 16.34 -8.82 17.54
CA PHE A 242 15.02 -8.90 18.14
C PHE A 242 14.23 -7.62 17.85
N ASP A 243 12.98 -7.75 17.44
CA ASP A 243 12.04 -6.63 17.43
C ASP A 243 11.49 -6.34 18.84
N SER A 244 10.63 -5.33 18.95
CA SER A 244 9.99 -4.93 20.21
C SER A 244 9.15 -6.03 20.86
N ASP A 245 8.71 -7.02 20.09
CA ASP A 245 7.88 -8.15 20.55
C ASP A 245 8.74 -9.38 20.91
N GLY A 246 10.07 -9.25 20.86
CA GLY A 246 11.01 -10.35 21.11
C GLY A 246 11.08 -11.37 19.97
N VAL A 247 10.60 -11.01 18.77
CA VAL A 247 10.72 -11.86 17.58
C VAL A 247 12.09 -11.65 16.95
N LEU A 248 12.85 -12.73 16.79
CA LEU A 248 14.13 -12.73 16.10
C LEU A 248 13.89 -12.60 14.58
N ARG A 249 14.46 -11.56 13.97
CA ARG A 249 14.30 -11.22 12.56
C ARG A 249 15.64 -11.13 11.85
N SER A 250 15.63 -11.40 10.55
CA SER A 250 16.81 -11.21 9.69
C SER A 250 16.98 -9.74 9.31
N ALA A 251 18.19 -9.19 9.44
CA ALA A 251 18.54 -7.86 8.97
C ALA A 251 18.50 -7.74 7.43
N ARG A 252 18.60 -8.87 6.72
CA ARG A 252 18.58 -8.91 5.25
C ARG A 252 17.26 -8.44 4.66
N ASN A 253 16.14 -8.83 5.28
CA ASN A 253 14.79 -8.61 4.74
C ASN A 253 13.76 -8.16 5.78
N GLY A 254 14.06 -8.20 7.08
CA GLY A 254 13.13 -7.86 8.16
C GLY A 254 12.12 -8.98 8.51
N GLU A 255 12.21 -10.13 7.85
CA GLU A 255 11.31 -11.25 8.09
C GLU A 255 11.74 -12.04 9.34
N PRO A 256 10.80 -12.75 10.01
CA PRO A 256 11.13 -13.67 11.10
C PRO A 256 12.22 -14.66 10.67
N PHE A 257 13.25 -14.81 11.51
CA PHE A 257 14.30 -15.79 11.28
C PHE A 257 13.79 -17.18 11.65
N ASP A 258 14.07 -18.15 10.81
CA ASP A 258 13.64 -19.53 11.01
C ASP A 258 14.77 -20.49 10.66
N SER A 259 15.09 -21.40 11.59
CA SER A 259 16.19 -22.35 11.45
C SER A 259 15.74 -23.73 10.94
N SER A 260 14.45 -23.97 10.68
CA SER A 260 13.91 -25.28 10.22
C SER A 260 14.46 -25.77 8.88
N SER A 261 15.10 -24.88 8.11
CA SER A 261 15.81 -25.25 6.87
C SER A 261 17.30 -25.51 7.08
N ALA A 262 17.80 -25.36 8.32
CA ALA A 262 19.21 -25.41 8.62
C ALA A 262 19.73 -26.85 8.75
N GLN A 263 20.99 -27.04 8.36
CA GLN A 263 21.74 -28.28 8.53
C GLN A 263 23.09 -27.95 9.16
N THR A 264 23.37 -28.44 10.37
CA THR A 264 24.68 -28.29 11.02
C THR A 264 25.48 -29.58 11.07
N VAL A 265 26.79 -29.42 11.10
CA VAL A 265 27.77 -30.52 11.14
C VAL A 265 27.75 -31.24 12.50
N PHE A 266 27.27 -30.60 13.57
CA PHE A 266 27.33 -31.14 14.94
C PHE A 266 26.01 -31.72 15.46
N SER A 267 24.88 -31.20 15.02
CA SER A 267 23.58 -31.48 15.66
C SER A 267 22.47 -31.89 14.69
N GLY A 268 22.71 -31.88 13.37
CA GLY A 268 21.74 -32.31 12.36
C GLY A 268 20.85 -31.18 11.83
N ASN A 269 19.57 -31.48 11.59
CA ASN A 269 18.58 -30.55 11.02
C ASN A 269 18.09 -29.53 12.07
N ASP A 270 17.56 -28.41 11.59
CA ASP A 270 16.83 -27.36 12.34
C ASP A 270 17.67 -26.43 13.22
N GLN A 271 19.01 -26.51 13.18
CA GLN A 271 19.89 -25.68 14.01
C GLN A 271 20.67 -24.70 13.14
N ALA A 272 20.60 -23.41 13.44
CA ALA A 272 21.43 -22.41 12.78
C ALA A 272 22.72 -22.21 13.57
N ILE A 273 23.88 -22.11 12.92
CA ILE A 273 25.08 -21.64 13.61
C ILE A 273 24.93 -20.16 13.95
N PHE A 274 25.41 -19.74 15.11
CA PHE A 274 25.40 -18.32 15.49
C PHE A 274 26.70 -17.86 16.16
N VAL A 275 26.97 -16.57 16.03
CA VAL A 275 28.01 -15.84 16.74
C VAL A 275 27.43 -14.53 17.26
N MET A 276 27.86 -14.11 18.45
CA MET A 276 27.60 -12.78 18.99
C MET A 276 28.91 -12.01 19.14
N ASP A 277 29.00 -10.80 18.60
CA ASP A 277 30.18 -9.95 18.78
C ASP A 277 30.20 -9.23 20.14
N ARG A 278 31.30 -8.54 20.47
CA ARG A 278 31.46 -7.77 21.72
C ARG A 278 30.47 -6.62 21.90
N ASN A 279 29.83 -6.17 20.82
CA ASN A 279 28.83 -5.10 20.84
C ASN A 279 27.41 -5.64 21.06
N GLY A 280 27.24 -6.97 21.05
CA GLY A 280 25.95 -7.64 21.19
C GLY A 280 25.23 -7.88 19.86
N ASN A 281 25.89 -7.72 18.71
CA ASN A 281 25.28 -8.09 17.43
C ASN A 281 25.30 -9.61 17.27
N LEU A 282 24.13 -10.19 16.97
CA LEU A 282 23.98 -11.60 16.66
C LEU A 282 24.02 -11.81 15.14
N TYR A 283 24.80 -12.80 14.71
CA TYR A 283 24.86 -13.25 13.32
C TYR A 283 24.54 -14.72 13.29
N ALA A 284 23.65 -15.14 12.39
CA ALA A 284 23.19 -16.51 12.27
C ALA A 284 23.15 -16.97 10.81
N SER A 285 23.35 -18.28 10.59
CA SER A 285 23.27 -18.90 9.26
C SER A 285 22.66 -20.29 9.34
N ASN A 286 21.73 -20.57 8.43
CA ASN A 286 21.19 -21.92 8.20
C ASN A 286 22.12 -22.78 7.34
N TYR A 287 23.15 -22.17 6.74
CA TYR A 287 24.14 -22.84 5.93
C TYR A 287 25.44 -23.04 6.71
N GLN A 288 25.87 -24.29 6.82
CA GLN A 288 27.18 -24.66 7.31
C GLN A 288 27.78 -25.73 6.38
N LYS A 289 29.03 -25.53 5.95
CA LYS A 289 29.74 -26.49 5.10
C LYS A 289 31.20 -26.58 5.50
N VAL A 290 31.67 -27.81 5.73
CA VAL A 290 33.07 -28.11 6.07
C VAL A 290 34.00 -27.54 5.01
N GLY A 291 35.02 -26.77 5.44
CA GLY A 291 35.96 -26.10 4.54
C GLY A 291 35.42 -24.91 3.73
N ASP A 292 34.24 -24.37 4.07
CA ASP A 292 33.64 -23.23 3.37
C ASP A 292 33.04 -22.21 4.36
N PHE A 293 32.03 -22.61 5.15
CA PHE A 293 31.27 -21.69 6.00
C PHE A 293 31.08 -22.25 7.42
N HIS A 294 31.57 -21.53 8.42
CA HIS A 294 31.57 -21.91 9.85
C HIS A 294 31.27 -20.73 10.78
N HIS A 295 31.22 -20.96 12.10
CA HIS A 295 31.11 -19.88 13.11
C HIS A 295 32.16 -18.78 12.89
N SER A 296 33.37 -19.15 12.54
CA SER A 296 34.47 -18.22 12.27
C SER A 296 34.24 -17.36 11.02
N THR A 297 33.40 -17.79 10.07
CA THR A 297 32.92 -16.96 8.96
C THR A 297 32.04 -15.82 9.47
N LEU A 298 31.09 -16.12 10.37
CA LEU A 298 30.22 -15.13 11.01
C LEU A 298 30.98 -14.20 11.97
N GLY A 299 32.03 -14.71 12.64
CA GLY A 299 32.91 -13.88 13.48
C GLY A 299 34.03 -13.14 12.73
N ASN A 300 34.21 -13.41 11.43
CA ASN A 300 35.39 -13.01 10.65
C ASN A 300 36.74 -13.33 11.34
N GLY A 301 36.78 -14.39 12.16
CA GLY A 301 37.94 -14.82 12.93
C GLY A 301 38.25 -13.98 14.18
N ASN A 302 37.43 -12.95 14.48
CA ASN A 302 37.58 -12.12 15.66
C ASN A 302 37.08 -12.85 16.92
N PRO A 303 37.49 -12.40 18.13
CA PRO A 303 36.88 -12.84 19.38
C PRO A 303 35.39 -12.53 19.45
N VAL A 304 34.63 -13.43 20.08
CA VAL A 304 33.16 -13.40 20.14
C VAL A 304 32.68 -13.38 21.57
N ALA A 305 31.60 -12.66 21.87
CA ALA A 305 30.97 -12.66 23.19
C ALA A 305 30.23 -13.97 23.47
N ALA A 306 29.69 -14.63 22.44
CA ALA A 306 29.08 -15.96 22.50
C ALA A 306 29.12 -16.63 21.12
N ALA A 307 29.02 -17.96 21.08
CA ALA A 307 28.90 -18.72 19.84
C ALA A 307 28.24 -20.08 20.08
N GLY A 308 27.62 -20.65 19.05
CA GLY A 308 27.03 -21.97 19.17
C GLY A 308 25.96 -22.23 18.12
N GLU A 309 24.87 -22.87 18.53
CA GLU A 309 23.73 -23.15 17.66
C GLU A 309 22.44 -22.56 18.25
N LEU A 310 21.54 -22.10 17.37
CA LEU A 310 20.21 -21.58 17.71
C LEU A 310 19.14 -22.42 17.01
N VAL A 311 18.08 -22.73 17.76
CA VAL A 311 16.83 -23.24 17.17
C VAL A 311 15.78 -22.17 17.27
N VAL A 312 15.26 -21.75 16.12
CA VAL A 312 14.32 -20.64 15.97
C VAL A 312 13.20 -21.08 15.04
N LYS A 313 11.96 -20.91 15.49
CA LYS A 313 10.77 -21.23 14.69
C LYS A 313 9.84 -20.03 14.66
N ASP A 314 9.49 -19.55 13.47
CA ASP A 314 8.66 -18.36 13.27
C ASP A 314 9.19 -17.14 14.06
N GLY A 315 10.52 -16.97 14.10
CA GLY A 315 11.22 -15.93 14.85
C GLY A 315 11.25 -16.11 16.38
N ARG A 316 10.69 -17.21 16.93
CA ARG A 316 10.78 -17.52 18.36
C ARG A 316 11.94 -18.46 18.63
N VAL A 317 12.90 -18.01 19.44
CA VAL A 317 14.02 -18.84 19.89
C VAL A 317 13.50 -19.91 20.84
N GLN A 318 13.69 -21.18 20.45
CA GLN A 318 13.27 -22.34 21.22
C GLN A 318 14.32 -22.72 22.26
N TYR A 319 15.59 -22.81 21.84
CA TYR A 319 16.75 -23.01 22.70
C TYR A 319 18.04 -22.61 21.98
N ALA A 320 19.12 -22.44 22.75
CA ALA A 320 20.47 -22.26 22.22
C ALA A 320 21.42 -23.32 22.81
N THR A 321 22.53 -23.60 22.12
CA THR A 321 23.60 -24.47 22.64
C THR A 321 24.95 -23.76 22.59
N ALA A 322 25.90 -24.18 23.43
CA ALA A 322 27.29 -23.76 23.40
C ALA A 322 28.14 -24.51 22.34
N ARG A 323 27.50 -25.13 21.32
CA ARG A 323 28.18 -25.98 20.33
C ARG A 323 28.84 -25.17 19.23
N SER A 324 30.04 -24.66 19.51
CA SER A 324 30.92 -24.09 18.50
C SER A 324 32.29 -24.75 18.50
N GLY A 325 32.64 -25.46 17.42
CA GLY A 325 33.96 -26.10 17.31
C GLY A 325 35.13 -25.10 17.25
N HIS A 326 34.90 -23.90 16.69
CA HIS A 326 35.93 -22.88 16.46
C HIS A 326 36.25 -22.07 17.72
N TYR A 327 35.24 -21.82 18.54
CA TYR A 327 35.35 -20.95 19.71
C TYR A 327 35.26 -21.72 21.03
N GLN A 328 34.48 -22.80 21.12
CA GLN A 328 34.24 -23.56 22.35
C GLN A 328 33.95 -22.66 23.57
N PRO A 329 32.86 -21.87 23.53
CA PRO A 329 32.50 -20.97 24.64
C PRO A 329 32.12 -21.77 25.88
N ASP A 330 32.55 -21.27 27.03
CA ASP A 330 32.16 -21.78 28.35
C ASP A 330 30.89 -21.04 28.87
N PRO A 331 30.30 -21.48 30.00
CA PRO A 331 29.11 -20.86 30.57
C PRO A 331 29.18 -19.34 30.76
N SER A 332 30.36 -18.77 31.04
CA SER A 332 30.51 -17.33 31.25
C SER A 332 30.34 -16.52 29.96
N HIS A 333 30.65 -17.12 28.81
CA HIS A 333 30.41 -16.52 27.49
C HIS A 333 28.93 -16.67 27.11
N MET A 334 28.32 -17.82 27.40
CA MET A 334 26.90 -18.04 27.15
C MET A 334 26.00 -17.18 28.04
N ALA A 335 26.49 -16.74 29.21
CA ALA A 335 25.83 -15.74 30.04
C ALA A 335 25.65 -14.39 29.31
N ASN A 336 26.54 -14.05 28.38
CA ASN A 336 26.38 -12.85 27.55
C ASN A 336 25.17 -12.97 26.62
N LEU A 337 24.96 -14.15 26.02
CA LEU A 337 23.80 -14.43 25.16
C LEU A 337 22.49 -14.35 25.96
N ASP A 338 22.47 -15.00 27.12
CA ASP A 338 21.35 -14.94 28.07
C ASP A 338 21.02 -13.49 28.47
N ALA A 339 22.05 -12.69 28.76
CA ALA A 339 21.88 -11.27 29.02
C ALA A 339 21.33 -10.51 27.81
N GLU A 340 21.74 -10.83 26.58
CA GLU A 340 21.20 -10.19 25.37
C GLU A 340 19.74 -10.60 25.13
N PHE A 341 19.35 -11.86 25.37
CA PHE A 341 17.95 -12.29 25.31
C PHE A 341 17.09 -11.51 26.31
N ARG A 342 17.50 -11.44 27.58
CA ARG A 342 16.77 -10.69 28.61
C ARG A 342 16.66 -9.20 28.28
N ARG A 343 17.73 -8.59 27.74
CA ARG A 343 17.72 -7.19 27.29
C ARG A 343 16.67 -6.93 26.20
N ASN A 344 16.36 -7.93 25.39
CA ASN A 344 15.36 -7.86 24.33
C ASN A 344 14.00 -8.47 24.73
N GLY A 345 13.73 -8.62 26.03
CA GLY A 345 12.44 -9.11 26.54
C GLY A 345 12.22 -10.62 26.34
N VAL A 346 13.21 -11.35 25.83
CA VAL A 346 13.16 -12.79 25.61
C VAL A 346 13.64 -13.50 26.87
N ASN A 347 12.70 -14.10 27.60
CA ASN A 347 12.97 -14.74 28.89
C ASN A 347 12.70 -16.25 28.83
N GLY A 348 13.45 -17.02 29.63
CA GLY A 348 13.20 -18.46 29.82
C GLY A 348 13.62 -19.34 28.65
N VAL A 349 14.38 -18.83 27.68
CA VAL A 349 14.97 -19.63 26.60
C VAL A 349 16.06 -20.52 27.19
N PRO A 350 15.94 -21.86 27.10
CA PRO A 350 16.97 -22.76 27.60
C PRO A 350 18.28 -22.57 26.83
N ILE A 351 19.39 -22.47 27.57
CA ILE A 351 20.73 -22.48 27.00
C ILE A 351 21.46 -23.72 27.49
N LEU A 352 21.84 -24.57 26.55
CA LEU A 352 22.48 -25.86 26.81
C LEU A 352 23.99 -25.78 26.60
N GLY A 353 24.75 -26.53 27.41
CA GLY A 353 26.17 -26.72 27.25
C GLY A 353 26.51 -27.64 26.08
N TRP A 354 27.80 -27.88 25.90
CA TRP A 354 28.30 -28.77 24.85
C TRP A 354 27.74 -30.19 24.99
N ASP A 355 27.67 -30.68 26.23
CA ASP A 355 27.15 -31.99 26.64
C ASP A 355 25.61 -32.08 26.61
N GLY A 356 24.92 -30.98 26.32
CA GLY A 356 23.46 -30.88 26.37
C GLY A 356 22.90 -30.61 27.76
N GLY A 357 23.74 -30.48 28.79
CA GLY A 357 23.32 -30.06 30.13
C GLY A 357 22.82 -28.61 30.13
N ARG A 358 21.78 -28.30 30.91
CA ARG A 358 21.24 -26.94 30.97
C ARG A 358 22.17 -26.01 31.77
N ILE A 359 22.52 -24.87 31.16
CA ILE A 359 23.33 -23.81 31.79
C ILE A 359 22.41 -22.70 32.36
N PHE A 360 21.41 -22.28 31.59
CA PHE A 360 20.41 -21.25 31.95
C PHE A 360 18.98 -21.69 31.60
#